data_AF-A0A0F9HSD7-F1
#
_entry.id   AF-A0A0F9HSD7-F1
#
_cell.length_a   1.000
_cell.length_b   1.000
_cell.length_c   1.000
_cell.angle_alpha   90.00
_cell.angle_beta   90.00
_cell.angle_gamma   90.00
#
_symmetry.space_group_name_H-M   'P 1'
#
loop_
_entity.id
_entity.type
_entity.pdbx_description
1 polymer ?
#
loop_
_entity_poly.entity_id
_entity_poly.type
_entity_poly.pdbx_seq_one_letter_code
_entity_poly.pdbx_strand_id
1 'polypeptide(L)'
;MQEQKDIQSETTETEKVAITKKMTTGEVTKKYPATKEVFSKHFGKSCFDCPAFGTEDINLACMMHNTDVDEFVSELIEAAQKEIDSKGP
;
A
#
# COMPACT_ATOMS: atom_id res chain seq x y z
N MET A 1 18.45 33.14 -19.65
CA MET A 1 18.02 32.60 -18.35
C MET A 1 18.01 31.09 -18.51
N GLN A 2 18.73 30.39 -17.63
CA GLN A 2 19.01 28.94 -17.62
C GLN A 2 17.72 28.13 -17.84
N GLU A 3 17.66 27.14 -18.73
CA GLU A 3 18.37 25.85 -18.80
C GLU A 3 17.90 24.83 -17.74
N GLN A 4 17.30 23.76 -18.30
CA GLN A 4 17.29 22.36 -17.86
C GLN A 4 16.31 21.81 -16.80
N LYS A 5 15.68 20.70 -17.26
CA LYS A 5 15.47 19.39 -16.60
C LYS A 5 14.64 19.35 -15.34
N ASP A 6 13.53 18.62 -15.41
CA ASP A 6 13.54 17.23 -14.94
C ASP A 6 12.34 16.47 -15.54
N ILE A 7 12.60 15.58 -16.49
CA ILE A 7 12.44 14.12 -16.31
C ILE A 7 10.97 13.71 -16.29
N GLN A 8 10.49 13.44 -17.51
CA GLN A 8 9.46 12.42 -17.72
C GLN A 8 10.04 11.11 -17.19
N SER A 9 9.69 10.73 -15.96
CA SER A 9 9.94 9.37 -15.49
C SER A 9 8.99 8.45 -16.24
N GLU A 10 9.49 7.98 -17.37
CA GLU A 10 9.18 6.71 -18.00
C GLU A 10 8.80 5.68 -16.91
N THR A 11 7.49 5.46 -16.70
CA THR A 11 7.08 4.28 -15.95
C THR A 11 6.99 3.16 -16.94
N THR A 12 8.07 2.37 -16.95
CA THR A 12 8.18 1.04 -17.51
C THR A 12 6.89 0.25 -17.35
N GLU A 13 6.51 -0.44 -18.42
CA GLU A 13 5.40 -1.38 -18.51
C GLU A 13 5.72 -2.68 -17.74
N THR A 14 6.06 -2.54 -16.46
CA THR A 14 6.12 -3.62 -15.47
C THR A 14 4.77 -3.61 -14.77
N GLU A 15 4.17 -4.77 -14.50
CA GLU A 15 2.86 -4.91 -13.82
C GLU A 15 2.74 -3.95 -12.63
N LYS A 16 2.11 -2.79 -12.85
CA LYS A 16 2.08 -1.72 -11.86
C LYS A 16 1.25 -2.17 -10.68
N VAL A 17 1.85 -2.22 -9.51
CA VAL A 17 1.11 -2.39 -8.26
C VAL A 17 0.11 -1.25 -8.14
N ALA A 18 -1.17 -1.59 -8.26
CA ALA A 18 -2.27 -0.66 -8.12
C ALA A 18 -3.02 -0.97 -6.82
N ILE A 19 -2.67 -0.22 -5.77
CA ILE A 19 -3.41 -0.20 -4.50
C ILE A 19 -4.05 1.18 -4.35
N THR A 20 -5.33 1.21 -4.00
CA THR A 20 -6.05 2.47 -3.79
C THR A 20 -6.74 2.47 -2.43
N LYS A 21 -6.96 3.66 -1.86
CA LYS A 21 -7.60 3.82 -0.55
C LYS A 21 -9.03 3.29 -0.43
N LYS A 22 -9.67 2.96 -1.56
CA LYS A 22 -11.02 2.37 -1.62
C LYS A 22 -11.02 0.85 -1.57
N MET A 23 -9.86 0.22 -1.76
CA MET A 23 -9.74 -1.23 -1.62
C MET A 23 -9.92 -1.63 -0.16
N THR A 24 -10.48 -2.81 0.06
CA THR A 24 -10.60 -3.35 1.42
C THR A 24 -9.25 -3.79 1.96
N THR A 25 -9.06 -3.68 3.27
CA THR A 25 -7.86 -4.16 3.96
C THR A 25 -7.63 -5.66 3.71
N GLY A 26 -8.70 -6.43 3.56
CA GLY A 26 -8.66 -7.86 3.23
C GLY A 26 -8.26 -8.14 1.79
N GLU A 27 -8.77 -7.37 0.83
CA GLU A 27 -8.39 -7.50 -0.58
C GLU A 27 -6.89 -7.25 -0.76
N VAL A 28 -6.38 -6.18 -0.15
CA VAL A 28 -4.96 -5.81 -0.27
C VAL A 28 -4.04 -6.86 0.36
N THR A 29 -4.32 -7.30 1.58
CA THR A 29 -3.47 -8.30 2.27
C THR A 29 -3.58 -9.71 1.68
N LYS A 30 -4.66 -10.03 0.97
CA LYS A 30 -4.79 -11.27 0.18
C LYS A 30 -4.01 -11.19 -1.13
N LYS A 31 -4.10 -10.06 -1.84
CA LYS A 31 -3.42 -9.85 -3.13
C LYS A 31 -1.91 -9.68 -2.96
N TYR A 32 -1.51 -9.01 -1.88
CA TYR A 32 -0.11 -8.68 -1.57
C TYR A 32 0.20 -9.00 -0.10
N PRO A 33 0.50 -10.27 0.25
CA PRO A 33 0.79 -10.69 1.62
C PRO A 33 1.85 -9.86 2.37
N ALA A 34 2.85 -9.29 1.69
CA ALA A 34 3.88 -8.44 2.28
C ALA A 34 3.33 -7.15 2.90
N THR A 35 2.17 -6.67 2.42
CA THR A 35 1.53 -5.47 2.97
C THR A 35 1.09 -5.63 4.43
N LYS A 36 0.96 -6.86 4.94
CA LYS A 36 0.63 -7.12 6.35
C LYS A 36 1.64 -6.50 7.32
N GLU A 37 2.89 -6.36 6.92
CA GLU A 37 3.91 -5.68 7.73
C GLU A 37 3.57 -4.19 7.91
N VAL A 38 3.13 -3.52 6.83
CA VAL A 38 2.71 -2.11 6.85
C VAL A 38 1.49 -1.92 7.75
N PHE A 39 0.49 -2.80 7.66
CA PHE A 39 -0.66 -2.80 8.57
C PHE A 39 -0.23 -2.96 10.04
N SER A 40 0.68 -3.89 10.32
CA SER A 40 1.17 -4.13 11.69
C SER A 40 1.99 -2.95 12.24
N LYS A 41 2.74 -2.26 11.37
CA LYS A 41 3.55 -1.09 11.70
C LYS A 41 2.70 0.11 12.11
N HIS A 42 1.62 0.38 11.36
CA HIS A 42 0.78 1.56 11.58
C HIS A 42 -0.37 1.32 12.57
N PHE A 43 -1.03 0.16 12.50
CA PHE A 43 -2.22 -0.14 13.31
C PHE A 43 -1.94 -1.07 14.50
N GLY A 44 -0.70 -1.56 14.62
CA GLY A 44 -0.25 -2.45 15.68
C GLY A 44 -0.43 -3.94 15.38
N LYS A 45 0.21 -4.78 16.20
CA LYS A 45 0.26 -6.25 15.98
C LYS A 45 -1.10 -6.95 16.09
N SER A 46 -2.04 -6.37 16.84
CA SER A 46 -3.41 -6.88 16.99
C SER A 46 -4.39 -6.36 15.92
N CYS A 47 -3.90 -5.66 14.89
CA CYS A 47 -4.73 -5.13 13.80
C CYS A 47 -5.60 -6.23 13.15
N PHE A 48 -5.06 -7.44 13.02
CA PHE A 48 -5.76 -8.56 12.37
C PHE A 48 -6.82 -9.23 13.24
N ASP A 49 -6.86 -8.92 14.54
CA ASP A 49 -7.90 -9.38 15.46
C ASP A 49 -9.14 -8.46 15.46
N CYS A 50 -9.05 -7.30 14.79
CA CYS A 50 -10.17 -6.38 14.67
C CYS A 50 -11.28 -7.02 13.81
N PRO A 51 -12.54 -7.08 14.28
CA PRO A 51 -13.63 -7.68 13.52
C PRO A 51 -13.97 -6.92 12.22
N ALA A 52 -13.57 -5.65 12.12
CA ALA A 52 -13.73 -4.85 10.91
C ALA A 52 -12.65 -5.15 9.84
N PHE A 53 -11.50 -5.67 10.28
CA PHE A 53 -10.39 -5.98 9.39
C PHE A 53 -10.84 -6.99 8.33
N GLY A 54 -10.52 -6.71 7.07
CA GLY A 54 -10.94 -7.51 5.94
C GLY A 54 -12.14 -6.96 5.18
N THR A 55 -12.99 -6.16 5.84
CA THR A 55 -14.24 -5.62 5.25
C THR A 55 -14.22 -4.12 5.07
N GLU A 56 -13.53 -3.40 5.94
CA GLU A 56 -13.33 -1.96 5.82
C GLU A 56 -12.36 -1.59 4.69
N ASP A 57 -12.57 -0.43 4.07
CA ASP A 57 -11.63 0.15 3.14
C ASP A 57 -10.43 0.78 3.86
N ILE A 58 -9.32 0.93 3.14
CA ILE A 58 -8.08 1.51 3.68
C ILE A 58 -8.30 2.91 4.23
N ASN A 59 -9.12 3.75 3.58
CA ASN A 59 -9.37 5.11 4.04
C ASN A 59 -10.08 5.10 5.40
N LEU A 60 -11.08 4.23 5.58
CA LEU A 60 -11.76 4.06 6.87
C LEU A 60 -10.80 3.58 7.96
N ALA A 61 -9.99 2.56 7.68
CA ALA A 61 -8.99 2.06 8.64
C ALA A 61 -8.01 3.18 9.05
N CYS A 62 -7.48 3.95 8.09
CA CYS A 62 -6.57 5.06 8.36
C CYS A 62 -7.23 6.15 9.21
N MET A 63 -8.49 6.51 8.93
CA MET A 63 -9.24 7.49 9.73
C MET A 63 -9.44 7.02 11.18
N MET A 64 -9.79 5.75 11.40
CA MET A 64 -10.01 5.18 12.73
C MET A 64 -8.73 5.11 13.56
N HIS A 65 -7.58 4.96 12.91
CA HIS A 65 -6.26 4.84 13.53
C HIS A 65 -5.42 6.12 13.43
N ASN A 66 -6.02 7.25 13.03
CA ASN A 66 -5.36 8.56 12.89
C ASN A 66 -4.04 8.48 12.09
N THR A 67 -4.06 7.73 10.99
CA THR A 67 -2.94 7.50 10.08
C THR A 67 -3.20 8.25 8.77
N ASP A 68 -2.15 8.83 8.18
CA ASP A 68 -2.27 9.47 6.87
C ASP A 68 -2.50 8.40 5.79
N VAL A 69 -3.63 8.52 5.09
CA VAL A 69 -4.05 7.53 4.10
C VAL A 69 -3.15 7.51 2.86
N ASP A 70 -2.61 8.65 2.46
CA ASP A 70 -1.81 8.76 1.25
C ASP A 70 -0.39 8.21 1.50
N GLU A 71 0.19 8.50 2.67
CA GLU A 71 1.44 7.86 3.12
C GLU A 71 1.28 6.34 3.27
N PHE A 72 0.18 5.91 3.91
CA PHE A 72 -0.09 4.49 4.12
C PHE A 72 -0.22 3.73 2.80
N VAL A 73 -0.99 4.27 1.84
CA VAL A 73 -1.12 3.66 0.50
C VAL A 73 0.21 3.59 -0.22
N SER A 74 1.05 4.62 -0.11
CA SER A 74 2.41 4.60 -0.70
C SER A 74 3.24 3.44 -0.13
N GLU A 75 3.25 3.26 1.19
CA GLU A 75 3.98 2.15 1.83
C GLU A 75 3.44 0.77 1.43
N LEU A 76 2.11 0.63 1.28
CA LEU A 76 1.51 -0.60 0.78
C LEU A 76 2.00 -0.93 -0.64
N ILE A 77 2.05 0.08 -1.52
CA ILE A 77 2.51 -0.08 -2.90
C ILE A 77 3.98 -0.51 -2.92
N GLU A 78 4.83 0.13 -2.13
CA GLU A 78 6.25 -0.23 -2.02
C GLU A 78 6.44 -1.67 -1.52
N ALA A 79 5.71 -2.08 -0.47
CA ALA A 79 5.80 -3.42 0.08
C ALA A 79 5.34 -4.47 -0.94
N ALA A 80 4.24 -4.20 -1.64
CA ALA A 80 3.74 -5.07 -2.70
C ALA A 80 4.69 -5.14 -3.91
N GLN A 81 5.32 -4.03 -4.31
CA GLN A 81 6.28 -4.01 -5.41
C GLN A 81 7.52 -4.82 -5.06
N LYS A 82 8.09 -4.63 -3.86
CA LYS A 82 9.21 -5.42 -3.35
C LYS A 82 8.90 -6.92 -3.33
N GLU A 83 7.66 -7.30 -2.98
CA GLU A 83 7.23 -8.70 -3.02
C GLU A 83 7.25 -9.28 -4.44
N ILE A 84 6.72 -8.55 -5.42
CA ILE A 84 6.71 -8.96 -6.83
C ILE A 84 8.14 -9.08 -7.34
N ASP A 85 8.98 -8.07 -7.10
CA ASP A 85 10.38 -8.05 -7.54
C ASP A 85 11.20 -9.19 -6.93
N SER A 86 10.91 -9.56 -5.67
CA SER A 86 11.60 -10.64 -4.96
C SER A 86 11.16 -12.05 -5.38
N LYS A 87 9.97 -12.20 -5.97
CA LYS A 87 9.44 -13.51 -6.40
C LYS A 87 9.93 -13.92 -7.79
N GLY A 88 10.56 -13.02 -8.53
CA GLY A 88 11.01 -13.24 -9.91
C GLY A 88 9.83 -13.40 -10.89
N PRO A 89 10.04 -13.12 -12.19
CA PRO A 89 9.05 -13.42 -13.23
C PRO A 89 8.82 -14.92 -13.41
#